data_AF-R1I7Z0-F1
#
_entry.id   AF-R1I7Z0-F1
#
_cell.length_a   1.000
_cell.length_b   1.000
_cell.length_c   1.000
_cell.angle_alpha   90.00
_cell.angle_beta   90.00
_cell.angle_gamma   90.00
#
_symmetry.space_group_name_H-M   'P 1'
#
loop_
_entity.id
_entity.type
_entity.pdbx_description
1 polymer ?
#
loop_
_entity_poly.entity_id
_entity_poly.type
_entity_poly.pdbx_seq_one_letter_code
_entity_poly.pdbx_strand_id
1 'polypeptide(L)'
;MRVFRSLSLALATTAALAGAAAPAHASTAFHVDSAGYTCQFPDGSPQTATLTAGFTGPDTVAPGAAFGLSDVSGSVTLSPAASAWLTGRGIDGLLGGRVAVFVEAVNGPRSTDNPPAATNKPATWGPGPVVVEFAGGRSSHTAGASGTITFTPGQLILLLSLHRPDGTPTFYSVICRPPAGQDAAFTPALPIT
;
A
#
# COMPACT_ATOMS: atom_id res chain seq x y z
N MET A 1 77.33 -18.65 -13.33
CA MET A 1 76.21 -17.68 -13.24
C MET A 1 74.98 -18.43 -12.74
N ARG A 2 74.53 -18.18 -11.51
CA ARG A 2 73.31 -18.75 -10.92
C ARG A 2 72.35 -17.60 -10.65
N VAL A 3 71.20 -17.60 -11.32
CA VAL A 3 70.16 -16.57 -11.17
C VAL A 3 69.20 -17.04 -10.08
N PHE A 4 69.25 -16.42 -8.91
CA PHE A 4 68.25 -16.59 -7.86
C PHE A 4 67.04 -15.72 -8.18
N ARG A 5 65.89 -16.34 -8.46
CA ARG A 5 64.59 -15.66 -8.58
C ARG A 5 63.95 -15.60 -7.20
N SER A 6 63.86 -14.40 -6.65
CA SER A 6 63.15 -14.08 -5.42
C SER A 6 61.64 -14.15 -5.65
N LEU A 7 60.92 -14.99 -4.90
CA LEU A 7 59.46 -14.99 -4.82
C LEU A 7 59.03 -14.03 -3.70
N SER A 8 58.29 -12.98 -4.07
CA SER A 8 57.63 -12.08 -3.12
C SER A 8 56.30 -12.70 -2.67
N LEU A 9 56.17 -12.98 -1.36
CA LEU A 9 54.89 -13.33 -0.73
C LEU A 9 54.00 -12.08 -0.65
N ALA A 10 52.82 -12.11 -1.27
CA ALA A 10 51.78 -11.13 -1.05
C ALA A 10 50.86 -11.61 0.09
N LEU A 11 50.87 -10.91 1.23
CA LEU A 11 49.86 -11.08 2.28
C LEU A 11 48.55 -10.44 1.81
N ALA A 12 47.53 -11.26 1.54
CA ALA A 12 46.17 -10.80 1.36
C ALA A 12 45.51 -10.60 2.73
N THR A 13 45.40 -9.34 3.17
CA THR A 13 44.60 -8.96 4.33
C THR A 13 43.11 -8.97 3.97
N THR A 14 42.42 -10.07 4.26
CA THR A 14 40.95 -10.11 4.23
C THR A 14 40.39 -9.34 5.40
N ALA A 15 39.99 -8.09 5.18
CA ALA A 15 39.20 -7.32 6.12
C ALA A 15 37.77 -7.90 6.15
N ALA A 16 37.43 -8.60 7.22
CA ALA A 16 36.06 -9.03 7.49
C ALA A 16 35.24 -7.80 7.88
N LEU A 17 34.42 -7.32 6.94
CA LEU A 17 33.33 -6.39 7.24
C LEU A 17 32.28 -7.15 8.05
N ALA A 18 32.42 -7.13 9.37
CA ALA A 18 31.35 -7.48 10.29
C ALA A 18 30.28 -6.37 10.21
N GLY A 19 29.39 -6.48 9.22
CA GLY A 19 28.17 -5.69 9.21
C GLY A 19 27.34 -6.09 10.41
N ALA A 20 27.11 -5.15 11.33
CA ALA A 20 26.13 -5.31 12.38
C ALA A 20 24.75 -5.50 11.70
N ALA A 21 24.29 -6.75 11.62
CA ALA A 21 22.90 -7.02 11.29
C ALA A 21 22.08 -6.40 12.44
N ALA A 22 21.39 -5.30 12.16
CA ALA A 22 20.38 -4.78 13.06
C ALA A 22 19.41 -5.93 13.40
N PRO A 23 18.96 -6.05 14.65
CA PRO A 23 18.02 -7.10 15.02
C PRO A 23 16.82 -7.02 14.07
N ALA A 24 16.47 -8.15 13.46
CA ALA A 24 15.24 -8.28 12.70
C ALA A 24 14.08 -8.06 13.68
N HIS A 25 13.53 -6.86 13.72
CA HIS A 25 12.33 -6.58 14.47
C HIS A 25 11.22 -7.47 13.91
N ALA A 26 10.54 -8.21 14.78
CA ALA A 26 9.42 -9.03 14.38
C ALA A 26 8.31 -8.15 13.79
N SER A 27 7.73 -8.62 12.70
CA SER A 27 6.78 -7.86 11.88
C SER A 27 5.48 -8.64 11.74
N THR A 28 4.36 -7.97 11.99
CA THR A 28 3.02 -8.51 11.90
C THR A 28 2.37 -8.07 10.59
N ALA A 29 1.68 -9.00 9.93
CA ALA A 29 0.82 -8.71 8.79
C ALA A 29 -0.59 -8.35 9.28
N PHE A 30 -1.08 -7.20 8.83
CA PHE A 30 -2.42 -6.68 9.12
C PHE A 30 -3.26 -6.74 7.85
N HIS A 31 -4.52 -7.13 7.96
CA HIS A 31 -5.41 -7.27 6.81
C HIS A 31 -6.86 -6.87 7.13
N VAL A 32 -7.54 -6.35 6.12
CA VAL A 32 -8.99 -6.14 6.09
C VAL A 32 -9.54 -6.85 4.85
N ASP A 33 -10.47 -7.78 5.08
CA ASP A 33 -11.00 -8.63 4.01
C ASP A 33 -11.93 -7.86 3.07
N SER A 34 -12.74 -6.96 3.62
CA SER A 34 -13.69 -6.17 2.85
C SER A 34 -14.05 -4.86 3.56
N ALA A 35 -13.86 -3.75 2.86
CA ALA A 35 -14.30 -2.42 3.26
C ALA A 35 -15.08 -1.77 2.10
N GLY A 36 -16.28 -1.29 2.38
CA GLY A 36 -17.13 -0.65 1.38
C GLY A 36 -16.73 0.80 1.14
N TYR A 37 -16.91 1.29 -0.09
CA TYR A 37 -16.60 2.67 -0.45
C TYR A 37 -17.66 3.27 -1.38
N THR A 38 -17.93 4.55 -1.19
CA THR A 38 -18.59 5.41 -2.18
C THR A 38 -17.54 6.32 -2.81
N CYS A 39 -17.38 6.18 -4.11
CA CYS A 39 -16.40 6.83 -4.95
C CYS A 39 -17.05 7.92 -5.82
N GLN A 40 -16.47 9.12 -5.78
CA GLN A 40 -16.87 10.24 -6.63
C GLN A 40 -16.10 10.15 -7.95
N PHE A 41 -16.81 9.86 -9.04
CA PHE A 41 -16.22 9.83 -10.38
C PHE A 41 -16.13 11.25 -10.98
N PRO A 42 -15.33 11.47 -12.05
CA PRO A 42 -15.08 12.82 -12.59
C PRO A 42 -16.33 13.60 -13.02
N ASP A 43 -17.41 12.91 -13.40
CA ASP A 43 -18.70 13.54 -13.75
C ASP A 43 -19.58 13.84 -12.53
N GLY A 44 -19.06 13.59 -11.33
CA GLY A 44 -19.76 13.74 -10.06
C GLY A 44 -20.69 12.58 -9.71
N SER A 45 -20.78 11.54 -10.54
CA SER A 45 -21.62 10.38 -10.24
C SER A 45 -21.02 9.56 -9.10
N PRO A 46 -21.82 9.19 -8.08
CA PRO A 46 -21.37 8.28 -7.04
C PRO A 46 -21.36 6.86 -7.57
N GLN A 47 -20.26 6.15 -7.32
CA GLN A 47 -20.06 4.76 -7.69
C GLN A 47 -19.61 3.97 -6.48
N THR A 48 -20.01 2.72 -6.35
CA THR A 48 -19.56 1.88 -5.22
C THR A 48 -18.35 1.03 -5.60
N ALA A 49 -17.49 0.79 -4.62
CA ALA A 49 -16.34 -0.11 -4.73
C ALA A 49 -16.12 -0.84 -3.40
N THR A 50 -15.38 -1.95 -3.45
CA THR A 50 -14.96 -2.72 -2.29
C THR A 50 -13.45 -2.81 -2.25
N LEU A 51 -12.86 -2.53 -1.09
CA LEU A 51 -11.43 -2.65 -0.83
C LEU A 51 -11.15 -3.93 -0.04
N THR A 52 -10.18 -4.70 -0.49
CA THR A 52 -9.44 -5.67 0.32
C THR A 52 -8.01 -5.17 0.40
N ALA A 53 -7.43 -5.12 1.60
CA ALA A 53 -6.08 -4.57 1.77
C ALA A 53 -5.34 -5.19 2.94
N GLY A 54 -4.02 -5.10 2.90
CA GLY A 54 -3.16 -5.41 4.01
C GLY A 54 -1.89 -4.57 4.01
N PHE A 55 -1.16 -4.64 5.13
CA PHE A 55 0.11 -3.98 5.33
C PHE A 55 0.94 -4.74 6.36
N THR A 56 2.23 -4.44 6.43
CA THR A 56 3.14 -4.98 7.45
C THR A 56 3.46 -3.87 8.45
N GLY A 57 3.44 -4.19 9.73
CA GLY A 57 3.80 -3.28 10.83
C GLY A 57 4.62 -3.99 11.90
N PRO A 58 5.03 -3.29 12.96
CA PRO A 58 5.69 -3.91 14.11
C PRO A 58 4.70 -4.81 14.89
N ASP A 59 5.23 -5.73 15.69
CA ASP A 59 4.42 -6.57 16.58
C ASP A 59 3.92 -5.81 17.81
N THR A 60 4.72 -4.88 18.34
CA THR A 60 4.37 -3.98 19.44
C THR A 60 5.08 -2.64 19.26
N VAL A 61 4.58 -1.59 19.90
CA VAL A 61 5.20 -0.26 19.89
C VAL A 61 5.23 0.34 21.29
N ALA A 62 6.27 1.10 21.63
CA ALA A 62 6.32 1.82 22.89
C ALA A 62 5.37 3.04 22.87
N PRO A 63 4.80 3.45 24.01
CA PRO A 63 4.02 4.69 24.10
C PRO A 63 4.79 5.90 23.57
N GLY A 64 4.15 6.71 22.72
CA GLY A 64 4.76 7.90 22.11
C GLY A 64 5.76 7.64 20.98
N ALA A 65 6.09 6.37 20.66
CA ALA A 65 7.04 6.05 19.61
C ALA A 65 6.44 6.24 18.21
N ALA A 66 7.26 6.75 17.28
CA ALA A 66 6.93 6.73 15.86
C ALA A 66 7.15 5.33 15.28
N PHE A 67 6.25 4.89 14.40
CA PHE A 67 6.36 3.63 13.69
C PHE A 67 5.84 3.75 12.26
N GLY A 68 6.30 2.84 11.40
CA GLY A 68 5.91 2.77 9.99
C GLY A 68 5.08 1.54 9.69
N LEU A 69 4.14 1.69 8.77
CA LEU A 69 3.47 0.60 8.05
C LEU A 69 4.09 0.51 6.66
N SER A 70 4.48 -0.69 6.25
CA SER A 70 5.04 -0.98 4.92
C SER A 70 4.13 -1.90 4.12
N ASP A 71 4.46 -2.04 2.83
CA ASP A 71 3.86 -3.03 1.94
C ASP A 71 2.33 -2.95 1.87
N VAL A 72 1.79 -1.73 1.98
CA VAL A 72 0.37 -1.49 1.81
C VAL A 72 -0.02 -1.93 0.39
N SER A 73 -0.85 -2.97 0.34
CA SER A 73 -1.18 -3.70 -0.89
C SER A 73 -2.60 -4.26 -0.80
N GLY A 74 -3.17 -4.61 -1.94
CA GLY A 74 -4.53 -5.11 -2.00
C GLY A 74 -5.19 -4.91 -3.36
N SER A 75 -6.51 -4.87 -3.34
CA SER A 75 -7.34 -4.70 -4.51
C SER A 75 -8.56 -3.84 -4.23
N VAL A 76 -8.93 -3.02 -5.22
CA VAL A 76 -10.22 -2.31 -5.26
C VAL A 76 -11.07 -2.93 -6.35
N THR A 77 -12.17 -3.57 -5.95
CA THR A 77 -13.16 -4.14 -6.87
C THR A 77 -14.26 -3.12 -7.12
N LEU A 78 -14.43 -2.73 -8.37
CA LEU A 78 -15.49 -1.83 -8.79
C LEU A 78 -16.83 -2.55 -8.88
N SER A 79 -17.92 -1.88 -8.49
CA SER A 79 -19.27 -2.40 -8.70
C SER A 79 -19.60 -2.54 -10.19
N PRO A 80 -20.61 -3.37 -10.56
CA PRO A 80 -21.05 -3.48 -11.94
C PRO A 80 -21.45 -2.14 -12.57
N ALA A 81 -22.05 -1.22 -11.80
CA ALA A 81 -22.40 0.12 -12.27
C ALA A 81 -21.17 0.95 -12.62
N ALA A 82 -20.14 0.90 -11.78
CA ALA A 82 -18.87 1.58 -12.03
C ALA A 82 -18.12 0.99 -13.23
N SER A 83 -18.13 -0.34 -13.37
CA SER A 83 -17.58 -1.03 -14.54
C SER A 83 -18.31 -0.63 -15.82
N ALA A 84 -19.65 -0.60 -15.81
CA ALA A 84 -20.45 -0.14 -16.95
C ALA A 84 -20.22 1.33 -17.28
N TRP A 85 -20.00 2.18 -16.27
CA TRP A 85 -19.67 3.59 -16.46
C TRP A 85 -18.34 3.77 -17.21
N LEU A 86 -17.34 2.95 -16.89
CA LEU A 86 -16.04 2.98 -17.55
C LEU A 86 -16.13 2.42 -18.98
N THR A 87 -16.77 1.25 -19.17
CA THR A 87 -16.93 0.62 -20.50
C THR A 87 -17.73 1.50 -21.46
N GLY A 88 -18.80 2.15 -20.98
CA GLY A 88 -19.59 3.09 -21.77
C GLY A 88 -18.79 4.31 -22.27
N ARG A 89 -17.60 4.58 -21.71
CA ARG A 89 -16.68 5.64 -22.14
C ARG A 89 -15.53 5.15 -23.02
N GLY A 90 -15.61 3.91 -23.49
CA GLY A 90 -14.60 3.30 -24.34
C GLY A 90 -13.27 3.08 -23.64
N ILE A 91 -13.25 3.12 -22.31
CA ILE A 91 -12.13 2.58 -21.54
C ILE A 91 -12.27 1.05 -21.61
N ASP A 92 -11.16 0.31 -21.59
CA ASP A 92 -11.14 -1.17 -21.61
C ASP A 92 -10.04 -1.76 -20.69
N GLY A 93 -9.36 -0.91 -19.93
CA GLY A 93 -8.30 -1.35 -19.02
C GLY A 93 -7.67 -0.24 -18.19
N LEU A 94 -6.57 -0.62 -17.55
CA LEU A 94 -5.70 0.19 -16.72
C LEU A 94 -4.27 0.05 -17.26
N LEU A 95 -3.63 1.17 -17.56
CA LEU A 95 -2.22 1.26 -17.96
C LEU A 95 -1.27 1.43 -16.76
N GLY A 96 -1.78 1.90 -15.62
CA GLY A 96 -1.00 2.19 -14.44
C GLY A 96 -1.63 3.29 -13.60
N GLY A 97 -0.82 3.96 -12.78
CA GLY A 97 -1.32 4.92 -11.78
C GLY A 97 -0.87 4.64 -10.34
N ARG A 98 -1.62 5.21 -9.40
CA ARG A 98 -1.36 5.16 -7.96
C ARG A 98 -2.65 4.98 -7.16
N VAL A 99 -2.54 4.27 -6.04
CA VAL A 99 -3.62 4.06 -5.07
C VAL A 99 -3.11 4.49 -3.70
N ALA A 100 -3.73 5.52 -3.13
CA ALA A 100 -3.46 5.92 -1.75
C ALA A 100 -4.56 5.36 -0.85
N VAL A 101 -4.21 4.35 -0.04
CA VAL A 101 -5.06 3.83 1.04
C VAL A 101 -4.67 4.55 2.32
N PHE A 102 -5.60 5.31 2.89
CA PHE A 102 -5.37 5.97 4.17
C PHE A 102 -5.70 4.95 5.25
N VAL A 103 -4.73 4.65 6.11
CA VAL A 103 -4.96 3.82 7.29
C VAL A 103 -5.14 4.77 8.45
N GLU A 104 -6.33 4.80 9.01
CA GLU A 104 -6.63 5.55 10.23
C GLU A 104 -6.38 4.64 11.43
N ALA A 105 -6.05 5.25 12.57
CA ALA A 105 -5.61 4.51 13.74
C ALA A 105 -6.12 5.17 15.02
N VAL A 106 -6.94 4.46 15.78
CA VAL A 106 -7.34 4.85 17.12
C VAL A 106 -6.17 4.63 18.07
N ASN A 107 -5.85 5.62 18.92
CA ASN A 107 -4.69 5.60 19.81
C ASN A 107 -3.33 5.51 19.09
N GLY A 108 -3.27 5.94 17.83
CA GLY A 108 -2.04 5.95 17.04
C GLY A 108 -2.14 6.84 15.80
N PRO A 109 -2.52 8.13 15.92
CA PRO A 109 -2.85 8.97 14.78
C PRO A 109 -1.73 8.98 13.74
N ARG A 110 -2.12 9.02 12.47
CA ARG A 110 -1.19 9.12 11.35
C ARG A 110 -0.38 10.40 11.46
N SER A 111 0.93 10.32 11.21
CA SER A 111 1.78 11.49 11.10
C SER A 111 1.38 12.30 9.86
N THR A 112 1.60 13.62 9.86
CA THR A 112 1.15 14.55 8.80
C THR A 112 1.83 14.34 7.45
N ASP A 113 2.76 13.39 7.36
CA ASP A 113 3.44 13.06 6.11
C ASP A 113 2.48 12.31 5.17
N ASN A 114 2.36 12.80 3.93
CA ASN A 114 1.57 12.12 2.90
C ASN A 114 2.09 10.69 2.73
N PRO A 115 1.25 9.65 2.92
CA PRO A 115 1.69 8.28 2.71
C PRO A 115 2.08 8.13 1.23
N PRO A 116 3.27 7.57 0.92
CA PRO A 116 3.59 7.25 -0.46
C PRO A 116 2.53 6.26 -0.98
N ALA A 117 1.85 6.66 -2.04
CA ALA A 117 0.79 5.88 -2.66
C ALA A 117 1.35 4.60 -3.28
N ALA A 118 0.60 3.49 -3.14
CA ALA A 118 0.90 2.23 -3.79
C ALA A 118 0.81 2.38 -5.32
N THR A 119 1.60 1.60 -6.05
CA THR A 119 1.48 1.52 -7.51
C THR A 119 0.42 0.49 -7.86
N ASN A 120 -0.49 0.83 -8.77
CA ASN A 120 -1.44 -0.16 -9.29
C ASN A 120 -0.80 -1.02 -10.39
N LYS A 121 -1.35 -2.21 -10.60
CA LYS A 121 -0.90 -3.11 -11.66
C LYS A 121 -1.71 -2.85 -12.93
N PRO A 122 -1.06 -2.70 -14.11
CA PRO A 122 -1.77 -2.63 -15.38
C PRO A 122 -2.60 -3.89 -15.63
N ALA A 123 -3.79 -3.73 -16.20
CA ALA A 123 -4.70 -4.83 -16.51
C ALA A 123 -5.73 -4.39 -17.55
N THR A 124 -6.00 -5.22 -18.56
CA THR A 124 -7.20 -5.08 -19.40
C THR A 124 -8.40 -5.72 -18.71
N TRP A 125 -9.59 -5.18 -18.90
CA TRP A 125 -10.77 -5.77 -18.28
C TRP A 125 -11.15 -7.08 -18.96
N GLY A 126 -11.47 -8.08 -18.14
CA GLY A 126 -12.06 -9.32 -18.59
C GLY A 126 -13.59 -9.29 -18.49
N PRO A 127 -14.25 -10.45 -18.67
CA PRO A 127 -15.69 -10.60 -18.46
C PRO A 127 -16.11 -10.52 -16.98
N GLY A 128 -15.16 -10.46 -16.05
CA GLY A 128 -15.38 -10.39 -14.61
C GLY A 128 -15.45 -8.96 -14.07
N PRO A 129 -15.55 -8.81 -12.73
CA PRO A 129 -15.47 -7.51 -12.08
C PRO A 129 -14.19 -6.77 -12.46
N VAL A 130 -14.28 -5.45 -12.60
CA VAL A 130 -13.09 -4.62 -12.79
C VAL A 130 -12.37 -4.50 -11.45
N VAL A 131 -11.15 -5.02 -11.39
CA VAL A 131 -10.30 -5.04 -10.19
C VAL A 131 -9.05 -4.19 -10.43
N VAL A 132 -8.77 -3.30 -9.50
CA VAL A 132 -7.53 -2.51 -9.46
C VAL A 132 -6.65 -3.06 -8.35
N GLU A 133 -5.66 -3.88 -8.72
CA GLU A 133 -4.65 -4.37 -7.79
C GLU A 133 -3.57 -3.30 -7.54
N PHE A 134 -3.04 -3.23 -6.32
CA PHE A 134 -1.98 -2.29 -5.96
C PHE A 134 -1.01 -2.86 -4.92
N ALA A 135 0.21 -2.33 -4.89
CA ALA A 135 1.23 -2.70 -3.90
C ALA A 135 2.27 -1.60 -3.66
N GLY A 136 2.95 -1.69 -2.52
CA GLY A 136 4.12 -0.87 -2.19
C GLY A 136 3.82 0.48 -1.53
N GLY A 137 2.61 0.68 -1.00
CA GLY A 137 2.30 1.89 -0.23
C GLY A 137 2.93 1.83 1.18
N ARG A 138 3.03 2.99 1.84
CA ARG A 138 3.53 3.11 3.23
C ARG A 138 2.74 4.16 4.01
N SER A 139 2.75 4.07 5.33
CA SER A 139 2.19 5.07 6.24
C SER A 139 3.06 5.22 7.48
N SER A 140 2.99 6.36 8.16
CA SER A 140 3.68 6.60 9.43
C SER A 140 2.69 7.05 10.49
N HIS A 141 2.94 6.63 11.73
CA HIS A 141 2.05 6.83 12.87
C HIS A 141 2.87 7.10 14.13
N THR A 142 2.25 7.74 15.12
CA THR A 142 2.81 7.90 16.46
C THR A 142 1.90 7.21 17.46
N ALA A 143 2.42 6.23 18.20
CA ALA A 143 1.67 5.50 19.21
C ALA A 143 1.21 6.44 20.34
N GLY A 144 -0.03 6.27 20.81
CA GLY A 144 -0.57 6.99 21.95
C GLY A 144 -0.11 6.40 23.30
N ALA A 145 -1.03 6.37 24.26
CA ALA A 145 -0.78 5.78 25.57
C ALA A 145 -0.83 4.24 25.51
N SER A 146 -0.28 3.56 26.52
CA SER A 146 -0.34 2.10 26.65
C SER A 146 -1.75 1.55 26.43
N GLY A 147 -1.86 0.42 25.75
CA GLY A 147 -3.13 -0.13 25.31
C GLY A 147 -3.00 -0.83 23.96
N THR A 148 -3.94 -0.57 23.05
CA THR A 148 -3.92 -1.12 21.69
C THR A 148 -4.21 -0.03 20.66
N ILE A 149 -3.71 -0.22 19.45
CA ILE A 149 -4.03 0.54 18.25
C ILE A 149 -4.95 -0.32 17.40
N THR A 150 -6.13 0.20 17.10
CA THR A 150 -7.04 -0.38 16.12
C THR A 150 -6.94 0.42 14.84
N PHE A 151 -6.57 -0.26 13.75
CA PHE A 151 -6.48 0.34 12.43
C PHE A 151 -7.80 0.18 11.69
N THR A 152 -8.24 1.24 11.02
CA THR A 152 -9.44 1.25 10.18
C THR A 152 -9.13 1.83 8.80
N PRO A 153 -9.76 1.33 7.73
CA PRO A 153 -9.62 1.91 6.41
C PRO A 153 -10.26 3.30 6.37
N GLY A 154 -9.47 4.31 6.03
CA GLY A 154 -9.87 5.70 5.85
C GLY A 154 -10.23 6.02 4.42
N GLN A 155 -9.95 7.25 3.99
CA GLN A 155 -10.12 7.68 2.61
C GLN A 155 -9.28 6.84 1.63
N LEU A 156 -9.80 6.63 0.44
CA LEU A 156 -9.10 5.98 -0.67
C LEU A 156 -9.03 6.97 -1.84
N ILE A 157 -7.85 7.15 -2.41
CA ILE A 157 -7.64 7.99 -3.61
C ILE A 157 -7.05 7.13 -4.71
N LEU A 158 -7.73 7.11 -5.86
CA LEU A 158 -7.32 6.40 -7.06
C LEU A 158 -6.88 7.42 -8.11
N LEU A 159 -5.60 7.41 -8.47
CA LEU A 159 -5.05 8.17 -9.58
C LEU A 159 -4.78 7.18 -10.72
N LEU A 160 -5.72 7.05 -11.63
CA LEU A 160 -5.74 5.98 -12.63
C LEU A 160 -5.28 6.50 -13.98
N SER A 161 -4.32 5.81 -14.59
CA SER A 161 -4.06 5.89 -16.03
C SER A 161 -4.77 4.73 -16.69
N LEU A 162 -5.81 5.02 -17.44
CA LEU A 162 -6.75 4.09 -18.02
C LEU A 162 -6.39 3.80 -19.49
N HIS A 163 -6.57 2.55 -19.89
CA HIS A 163 -6.37 2.08 -21.26
C HIS A 163 -7.62 2.30 -22.09
N ARG A 164 -7.42 2.68 -23.35
CA ARG A 164 -8.43 2.66 -24.40
C ARG A 164 -7.99 1.71 -25.51
N PRO A 165 -8.91 1.15 -26.30
CA PRO A 165 -8.56 0.28 -27.43
C PRO A 165 -7.62 0.90 -28.47
N ASP A 166 -7.62 2.24 -28.60
CA ASP A 166 -6.74 2.99 -29.50
C ASP A 166 -5.33 3.22 -28.94
N GLY A 167 -5.06 2.78 -27.70
CA GLY A 167 -3.81 2.97 -26.98
C GLY A 167 -3.67 4.34 -26.32
N THR A 168 -4.65 5.24 -26.46
CA THR A 168 -4.58 6.59 -25.87
C THR A 168 -4.87 6.54 -24.36
N PRO A 169 -3.93 6.95 -23.49
CA PRO A 169 -4.16 6.95 -22.05
C PRO A 169 -5.22 7.98 -21.65
N THR A 170 -6.02 7.64 -20.65
CA THR A 170 -6.95 8.59 -20.00
C THR A 170 -6.68 8.67 -18.52
N PHE A 171 -6.63 9.87 -17.96
CA PHE A 171 -6.33 10.04 -16.54
C PHE A 171 -7.57 10.39 -15.75
N TYR A 172 -7.90 9.59 -14.73
CA TYR A 172 -8.96 9.90 -13.77
C TYR A 172 -8.42 9.97 -12.35
N SER A 173 -8.95 10.92 -11.60
CA SER A 173 -8.81 11.00 -10.15
C SER A 173 -10.16 10.66 -9.54
N VAL A 174 -10.20 9.62 -8.72
CA VAL A 174 -11.41 9.16 -8.04
C VAL A 174 -11.16 9.19 -6.54
N ILE A 175 -12.04 9.87 -5.82
CA ILE A 175 -11.98 9.98 -4.37
C ILE A 175 -13.07 9.09 -3.79
N CYS A 176 -12.66 8.14 -2.97
CA CYS A 176 -13.53 7.16 -2.34
C CYS A 176 -13.54 7.39 -0.83
N ARG A 177 -14.74 7.40 -0.24
CA ARG A 177 -14.94 7.52 1.21
C ARG A 177 -15.65 6.28 1.73
N PRO A 178 -15.25 5.74 2.89
CA PRO A 178 -16.02 4.69 3.53
C PRO A 178 -17.39 5.25 3.94
N PRO A 179 -18.48 4.45 3.87
CA PRO A 179 -19.78 4.86 4.37
C PRO A 179 -19.72 5.10 5.89
N ALA A 180 -20.57 6.00 6.38
CA ALA A 180 -20.67 6.27 7.81
C ALA A 180 -21.13 5.00 8.56
N GLY A 181 -20.50 4.72 9.71
CA GLY A 181 -20.85 3.56 10.54
C GLY A 181 -20.36 2.21 10.01
N GLN A 182 -19.42 2.19 9.06
CA GLN A 182 -18.73 0.97 8.68
C GLN A 182 -17.85 0.45 9.83
N ASP A 183 -18.01 -0.84 10.15
CA ASP A 183 -17.24 -1.53 11.20
C ASP A 183 -16.06 -2.35 10.65
N ALA A 184 -15.52 -1.99 9.48
CA ALA A 184 -14.34 -2.66 8.95
C ALA A 184 -13.09 -2.19 9.68
N ALA A 185 -12.29 -3.13 10.18
CA ALA A 185 -11.01 -2.87 10.82
C ALA A 185 -9.96 -3.82 10.27
N PHE A 186 -8.70 -3.39 10.27
CA PHE A 186 -7.60 -4.31 10.02
C PHE A 186 -7.34 -5.16 11.26
N THR A 187 -7.05 -6.44 11.04
CA THR A 187 -6.69 -7.38 12.10
C THR A 187 -5.28 -7.91 11.88
N PRO A 188 -4.51 -8.19 12.95
CA PRO A 188 -4.85 -7.99 14.37
C PRO A 188 -4.81 -6.50 14.80
N ALA A 189 -5.14 -6.19 16.06
CA ALA A 189 -4.81 -4.89 16.65
C ALA A 189 -3.33 -4.86 17.09
N LEU A 190 -2.70 -3.69 17.13
CA LEU A 190 -1.29 -3.52 17.51
C LEU A 190 -1.17 -3.12 19.00
N PRO A 191 -0.56 -3.94 19.87
CA PRO A 191 -0.31 -3.58 21.26
C PRO A 191 0.66 -2.40 21.42
N ILE A 192 0.39 -1.55 22.41
CA ILE A 192 1.29 -0.49 22.88
C ILE A 192 1.79 -0.89 24.27
N THR A 193 3.07 -1.22 24.38
CA THR A 193 3.72 -1.77 25.59
C THR A 193 5.03 -1.08 25.91
#